data_AF-X0UVH9-F1
#
_entry.id   AF-X0UVH9-F1
#
_cell.length_a   1.000
_cell.length_b   1.000
_cell.length_c   1.000
_cell.angle_alpha   90.00
_cell.angle_beta   90.00
_cell.angle_gamma   90.00
#
_symmetry.space_group_name_H-M   'P 1'
#
loop_
_entity.id
_entity.type
_entity.pdbx_description
1 polymer ?
#
loop_
_entity_poly.entity_id
_entity_poly.type
_entity_poly.pdbx_seq_one_letter_code
_entity_poly.pdbx_strand_id
1 'polypeptide(L)'
;VSAEGFTRRYTYDSPLTDKGIKGSTMMTPAHARGSAIAYGRRYLHCMIFNIDTSDDTDGNVSKATNIQIATFQEVIKADDAIGLFLISQRSPEKVYTDLFNSGEKNKKMVLKAKCRELESLGRTMVANIQAAIESKDEFLAIENLEGITHIGLVMLFDEYAAEDREWLKAANTKRMADNG
;
A
#
# COMPACT_ATOMS: atom_id res chain seq x y z
N VAL A 1 -5.66 23.32 53.67
CA VAL A 1 -4.78 24.01 52.70
C VAL A 1 -5.52 23.98 51.37
N SER A 2 -5.92 25.15 50.85
CA SER A 2 -6.64 25.24 49.58
C SER A 2 -5.62 25.11 48.45
N ALA A 3 -5.90 24.29 47.44
CA ALA A 3 -5.06 24.15 46.26
C ALA A 3 -5.20 25.41 45.41
N GLU A 4 -4.12 26.19 45.28
CA GLU A 4 -4.09 27.35 44.41
C GLU A 4 -4.22 26.90 42.94
N GLY A 5 -5.27 27.37 42.26
CA GLY A 5 -5.50 27.06 40.85
C GLY A 5 -4.53 27.83 39.95
N PHE A 6 -3.73 27.12 39.14
CA PHE A 6 -2.90 27.74 38.11
C PHE A 6 -3.70 27.89 36.81
N THR A 7 -3.82 29.11 36.29
CA THR A 7 -4.46 29.40 34.99
C THR A 7 -3.55 30.29 34.15
N ARG A 8 -3.31 29.92 32.89
CA ARG A 8 -2.59 30.73 31.92
C ARG A 8 -3.39 30.83 30.62
N ARG A 9 -3.51 32.05 30.09
CA ARG A 9 -4.17 32.31 28.81
C ARG A 9 -3.15 32.17 27.67
N TYR A 10 -3.54 31.45 26.64
CA TYR A 10 -2.78 31.31 25.40
C TYR A 10 -3.66 31.74 24.22
N THR A 11 -3.06 32.35 23.20
CA THR A 11 -3.76 32.90 22.04
C THR A 11 -3.05 32.48 20.76
N TYR A 12 -3.80 32.19 19.72
CA TYR A 12 -3.31 31.92 18.38
C TYR A 12 -4.27 32.54 17.35
N ASP A 13 -3.75 33.45 16.54
CA ASP A 13 -4.51 34.14 15.51
C ASP A 13 -4.46 33.35 14.20
N SER A 14 -5.47 32.50 13.97
CA SER A 14 -5.57 31.73 12.73
C SER A 14 -6.10 32.63 11.60
N PRO A 15 -5.36 32.79 10.48
CA PRO A 15 -5.88 33.51 9.33
C PRO A 15 -7.05 32.74 8.69
N LEU A 16 -7.96 33.48 8.04
CA LEU A 16 -8.95 32.89 7.15
C LEU A 16 -8.28 32.47 5.85
N THR A 17 -8.37 31.18 5.52
CA THR A 17 -7.83 30.61 4.29
C THR A 17 -8.97 30.23 3.34
N ASP A 18 -9.57 31.22 2.70
CA ASP A 18 -10.62 31.04 1.70
C ASP A 18 -10.08 31.03 0.26
N LYS A 19 -8.84 31.49 0.05
CA LYS A 19 -8.14 31.53 -1.24
C LYS A 19 -7.22 30.32 -1.42
N GLY A 20 -7.25 29.73 -2.61
CA GLY A 20 -6.29 28.69 -3.00
C GLY A 20 -5.00 29.27 -3.57
N ILE A 21 -4.06 28.40 -3.95
CA ILE A 21 -2.72 28.76 -4.47
C ILE A 21 -2.78 29.73 -5.67
N LYS A 22 -3.84 29.66 -6.49
CA LYS A 22 -4.07 30.54 -7.64
C LYS A 22 -4.85 31.83 -7.32
N GLY A 23 -5.14 32.11 -6.05
CA GLY A 23 -5.88 33.29 -5.61
C GLY A 23 -7.41 33.23 -5.79
N SER A 24 -7.95 32.18 -6.43
CA SER A 24 -9.39 31.96 -6.53
C SER A 24 -9.98 31.51 -5.19
N THR A 25 -11.22 31.92 -4.90
CA THR A 25 -11.97 31.45 -3.73
C THR A 25 -12.25 29.95 -3.85
N MET A 26 -11.76 29.15 -2.91
CA MET A 26 -11.88 27.68 -2.93
C MET A 26 -12.98 27.15 -2.00
N MET A 27 -13.49 27.98 -1.09
CA MET A 27 -14.52 27.58 -0.13
C MET A 27 -15.42 28.75 0.30
N THR A 28 -16.60 28.45 0.85
CA THR A 28 -17.51 29.48 1.35
C THR A 28 -16.99 30.13 2.64
N PRO A 29 -17.40 31.35 2.99
CA PRO A 29 -16.93 32.04 4.19
C PRO A 29 -17.17 31.26 5.49
N ALA A 30 -18.31 30.55 5.57
CA ALA A 30 -18.63 29.69 6.72
C ALA A 30 -17.63 28.52 6.85
N HIS A 31 -17.28 27.87 5.73
CA HIS A 31 -16.27 26.81 5.73
C HIS A 31 -14.89 27.36 6.08
N ALA A 32 -14.48 28.50 5.52
CA ALA A 32 -13.20 29.14 5.83
C ALA A 32 -13.07 29.45 7.33
N ARG A 33 -14.13 29.97 7.95
CA ARG A 33 -14.18 30.24 9.38
C ARG A 33 -14.14 28.96 10.21
N GLY A 34 -14.89 27.94 9.82
CA GLY A 34 -14.88 26.63 10.47
C GLY A 34 -13.48 25.99 10.46
N SER A 35 -12.82 26.01 9.31
CA SER A 35 -11.45 25.52 9.14
C SER A 35 -10.45 26.32 9.99
N ALA A 36 -10.48 27.66 9.96
CA ALA A 36 -9.58 28.49 10.75
C ALA A 36 -9.68 28.22 12.27
N ILE A 37 -10.90 28.07 12.79
CA ILE A 37 -11.11 27.73 14.20
C ILE A 37 -10.55 26.33 14.51
N ALA A 38 -10.81 25.35 13.64
CA ALA A 38 -10.36 23.98 13.85
C ALA A 38 -8.83 23.85 13.87
N TYR A 39 -8.14 24.47 12.90
CA TYR A 39 -6.67 24.47 12.84
C TYR A 39 -6.07 25.29 13.98
N GLY A 40 -6.62 26.47 14.27
CA GLY A 40 -6.14 27.30 15.37
C GLY A 40 -6.21 26.60 16.72
N ARG A 41 -7.30 25.91 17.02
CA ARG A 41 -7.42 25.09 18.24
C ARG A 41 -6.36 23.98 18.29
N ARG A 42 -6.13 23.28 17.18
CA ARG A 42 -5.15 22.19 17.11
C ARG A 42 -3.73 22.69 17.37
N TYR A 43 -3.29 23.72 16.66
CA TYR A 43 -1.94 24.24 16.82
C TYR A 43 -1.71 24.88 18.18
N LEU A 44 -2.70 25.62 18.70
CA LEU A 44 -2.62 26.18 20.05
C LEU A 44 -2.48 25.07 21.11
N HIS A 45 -3.21 23.97 20.95
CA HIS A 45 -3.08 22.81 21.84
C HIS A 45 -1.68 22.19 21.77
N CYS A 46 -1.15 21.97 20.56
CA CYS A 46 0.20 21.45 20.38
C CYS A 46 1.27 22.39 20.99
N MET A 47 1.14 23.70 20.80
CA MET A 47 2.07 24.69 21.36
C MET A 47 2.04 24.73 22.89
N ILE A 48 0.86 24.65 23.51
CA ILE A 48 0.71 24.67 24.99
C ILE A 48 1.41 23.47 25.63
N PHE A 49 1.29 22.29 25.01
CA PHE A 49 1.79 21.03 25.55
C PHE A 49 3.11 20.58 24.92
N ASN A 50 3.71 21.40 24.06
CA ASN A 50 4.90 21.07 23.28
C ASN A 50 4.79 19.70 22.57
N ILE A 51 3.61 19.43 22.00
CA ILE A 51 3.32 18.20 21.26
C ILE A 51 3.90 18.36 19.85
N ASP A 52 4.79 17.45 19.47
CA ASP A 52 5.27 17.39 18.10
C ASP A 52 4.13 16.95 17.17
N THR A 53 3.98 17.65 16.05
CA THR A 53 3.01 17.36 14.99
C THR A 53 3.64 16.64 13.80
N SER A 54 4.94 16.35 13.86
CA SER A 54 5.61 15.52 12.87
C SER A 54 5.14 14.06 12.99
N ASP A 55 5.26 13.29 11.89
CA ASP A 55 5.23 11.84 11.97
C ASP A 55 6.53 11.41 12.67
N ASP A 56 6.51 11.32 14.00
CA ASP A 56 7.61 10.76 14.78
C ASP A 56 7.89 9.34 14.29
N THR A 57 9.03 9.17 13.62
CA THR A 57 9.46 7.92 13.02
C THR A 57 10.67 7.32 13.72
N ASP A 58 11.10 7.86 14.87
CA ASP A 58 12.26 7.40 15.67
C ASP A 58 13.42 6.83 14.82
N GLY A 59 13.77 7.53 13.74
CA GLY A 59 14.83 7.12 12.80
C GLY A 59 14.60 5.83 12.00
N ASN A 60 13.50 5.10 12.19
CA ASN A 60 13.23 3.82 11.54
C ASN A 60 12.17 3.96 10.45
N VAL A 61 12.51 4.70 9.40
CA VAL A 61 11.76 4.64 8.15
C VAL A 61 12.11 3.34 7.44
N SER A 62 11.22 2.35 7.52
CA SER A 62 11.29 1.10 6.75
C SER A 62 11.11 1.40 5.27
N LYS A 63 12.17 1.88 4.62
CA LYS A 63 12.18 2.15 3.18
C LYS A 63 12.34 0.86 2.40
N ALA A 64 11.69 0.78 1.24
CA ALA A 64 11.92 -0.31 0.30
C ALA A 64 13.40 -0.34 -0.14
N THR A 65 14.02 -1.51 -0.05
CA THR A 65 15.39 -1.75 -0.53
C THR A 65 15.45 -1.75 -2.06
N ASN A 66 16.64 -1.53 -2.64
CA ASN A 66 16.82 -1.59 -4.09
C ASN A 66 16.43 -2.95 -4.68
N ILE A 67 16.61 -4.04 -3.93
CA ILE A 67 16.20 -5.39 -4.33
C ILE A 67 14.67 -5.47 -4.40
N GLN A 68 13.97 -5.02 -3.37
CA GLN A 68 12.50 -5.00 -3.36
C GLN A 68 11.93 -4.13 -4.49
N ILE A 69 12.55 -2.98 -4.78
CA ILE A 69 12.16 -2.11 -5.89
C ILE A 69 12.36 -2.81 -7.24
N ALA A 70 13.51 -3.46 -7.44
CA ALA A 70 13.79 -4.19 -8.67
C ALA A 70 12.81 -5.35 -8.88
N THR A 71 12.57 -6.15 -7.85
CA THR A 71 11.60 -7.25 -7.87
C THR A 71 10.19 -6.74 -8.17
N PHE A 72 9.74 -5.68 -7.49
CA PHE A 72 8.43 -5.07 -7.73
C PHE A 72 8.28 -4.57 -9.18
N GLN A 73 9.32 -3.94 -9.74
CA GLN A 73 9.31 -3.49 -11.12
C GLN A 73 9.27 -4.63 -12.13
N GLU A 74 9.95 -5.75 -11.85
CA GLU A 74 9.94 -6.95 -12.68
C GLU A 74 8.53 -7.56 -12.75
N VAL A 75 7.91 -7.78 -11.59
CA VAL A 75 6.54 -8.29 -11.45
C VAL A 75 5.54 -7.41 -12.20
N ILE A 76 5.64 -6.09 -12.07
CA ILE A 76 4.76 -5.15 -12.77
C ILE A 76 5.00 -5.15 -14.28
N LYS A 77 6.24 -5.29 -14.73
CA LYS A 77 6.57 -5.36 -16.17
C LYS A 77 6.04 -6.63 -16.80
N ALA A 78 6.03 -7.73 -16.06
CA ALA A 78 5.56 -9.03 -16.51
C ALA A 78 4.03 -9.22 -16.39
N ASP A 79 3.30 -8.23 -15.86
CA ASP A 79 1.86 -8.36 -15.56
C ASP A 79 1.56 -9.52 -14.60
N ASP A 80 2.50 -9.81 -13.70
CA ASP A 80 2.38 -10.91 -12.74
C ASP A 80 1.49 -10.50 -11.56
N ALA A 81 0.21 -10.80 -11.71
CA ALA A 81 -0.82 -10.46 -10.74
C ALA A 81 -0.63 -11.18 -9.39
N ILE A 82 -0.25 -12.46 -9.40
CA ILE A 82 0.00 -13.23 -8.18
C ILE A 82 1.22 -12.68 -7.45
N GLY A 83 2.33 -12.47 -8.17
CA GLY A 83 3.55 -11.90 -7.61
C GLY A 83 3.29 -10.55 -6.96
N LEU A 84 2.51 -9.67 -7.60
CA LEU A 84 2.20 -8.36 -7.03
C LEU A 84 1.32 -8.48 -5.78
N PHE A 85 0.28 -9.30 -5.84
CA PHE A 85 -0.63 -9.51 -4.72
C PHE A 85 0.13 -10.07 -3.50
N LEU A 86 1.00 -11.06 -3.69
CA LEU A 86 1.80 -11.62 -2.60
C LEU A 86 2.82 -10.62 -2.06
N ILE A 87 3.42 -9.77 -2.91
CA ILE A 87 4.26 -8.65 -2.45
C ILE A 87 3.44 -7.72 -1.54
N SER A 88 2.20 -7.39 -1.89
CA SER A 88 1.37 -6.48 -1.08
C SER A 88 0.91 -7.11 0.24
N GLN A 89 0.72 -8.44 0.29
CA GLN A 89 0.39 -9.15 1.53
C GLN A 89 1.59 -9.35 2.46
N ARG A 90 2.78 -9.61 1.91
CA ARG A 90 4.00 -9.94 2.67
C ARG A 90 4.82 -8.72 3.09
N SER A 91 4.69 -7.62 2.38
CA SER A 91 5.48 -6.41 2.67
C SER A 91 4.90 -5.64 3.86
N PRO A 92 5.73 -5.12 4.77
CA PRO A 92 5.27 -4.13 5.75
C PRO A 92 4.59 -2.96 5.06
N GLU A 93 3.53 -2.41 5.67
CA GLU A 93 2.70 -1.35 5.07
C GLU A 93 3.52 -0.16 4.53
N LYS A 94 4.52 0.29 5.28
CA LYS A 94 5.42 1.38 4.87
C LYS A 94 6.28 1.00 3.66
N VAL A 95 6.80 -0.23 3.63
CA VAL A 95 7.60 -0.74 2.51
C VAL A 95 6.74 -0.83 1.25
N TYR A 96 5.52 -1.36 1.37
CA TYR A 96 4.61 -1.44 0.23
C TYR A 96 4.20 -0.05 -0.26
N THR A 97 3.94 0.88 0.65
CA THR A 97 3.65 2.28 0.32
C THR A 97 4.79 2.91 -0.48
N ASP A 98 6.05 2.65 -0.11
CA ASP A 98 7.22 3.13 -0.84
C ASP A 98 7.33 2.52 -2.25
N LEU A 99 7.09 1.21 -2.38
CA LEU A 99 7.04 0.54 -3.69
C LEU A 99 5.93 1.12 -4.57
N PHE A 100 4.72 1.26 -4.04
CA PHE A 100 3.57 1.84 -4.72
C PHE A 100 3.80 3.31 -5.16
N ASN A 101 4.72 4.02 -4.49
CA ASN A 101 5.10 5.39 -4.80
C ASN A 101 6.41 5.51 -5.59
N SER A 102 7.07 4.41 -5.95
CA SER A 102 8.40 4.37 -6.57
C SER A 102 8.41 4.74 -8.06
N GLY A 103 7.23 4.93 -8.67
CA GLY A 103 7.10 5.28 -10.08
C GLY A 103 7.73 6.63 -10.44
N GLU A 104 8.13 6.78 -11.71
CA GLU A 104 8.60 8.06 -12.25
C GLU A 104 7.57 9.18 -12.00
N LYS A 105 8.05 10.40 -11.69
CA LYS A 105 7.22 11.54 -11.25
C LYS A 105 5.94 11.76 -12.09
N ASN A 106 6.03 11.57 -13.41
CA ASN A 106 4.91 11.79 -14.34
C ASN A 106 4.11 10.52 -14.69
N LYS A 107 4.56 9.35 -14.21
CA LYS A 107 3.91 8.04 -14.47
C LYS A 107 3.37 7.38 -13.20
N LYS A 108 3.47 8.04 -12.04
CA LYS A 108 2.98 7.50 -10.75
C LYS A 108 1.51 7.08 -10.81
N MET A 109 0.64 7.87 -11.43
CA MET A 109 -0.79 7.54 -11.52
C MET A 109 -1.04 6.27 -12.33
N VAL A 110 -0.32 6.10 -13.44
CA VAL A 110 -0.41 4.90 -14.29
C VAL A 110 0.07 3.66 -13.54
N LEU A 111 1.23 3.77 -12.87
CA LEU A 111 1.74 2.69 -12.03
C LEU A 111 0.74 2.27 -10.95
N LYS A 112 0.18 3.24 -10.23
CA LYS A 112 -0.79 2.99 -9.15
C LYS A 112 -2.07 2.34 -9.65
N ALA A 113 -2.56 2.74 -10.82
CA ALA A 113 -3.72 2.11 -11.45
C ALA A 113 -3.42 0.64 -11.78
N LYS A 114 -2.28 0.39 -12.44
CA LYS A 114 -1.81 -0.95 -12.77
C LYS A 114 -1.64 -1.84 -11.54
N CYS A 115 -1.09 -1.30 -10.45
CA CYS A 115 -0.93 -2.05 -9.21
C CYS A 115 -2.29 -2.53 -8.65
N ARG A 116 -3.29 -1.65 -8.59
CA ARG A 116 -4.62 -2.00 -8.06
C ARG A 116 -5.32 -3.06 -8.91
N GLU A 117 -5.17 -2.96 -10.22
CA GLU A 117 -5.71 -3.94 -11.16
C GLU A 117 -5.09 -5.32 -10.92
N LEU A 118 -3.76 -5.39 -10.92
CA LEU A 118 -3.01 -6.62 -10.68
C LEU A 118 -3.26 -7.19 -9.27
N GLU A 119 -3.41 -6.36 -8.24
CA GLU A 119 -3.77 -6.82 -6.89
C GLU A 119 -5.15 -7.47 -6.85
N SER A 120 -6.13 -6.89 -7.54
CA SER A 120 -7.49 -7.42 -7.61
C SER A 120 -7.50 -8.76 -8.36
N LEU A 121 -6.78 -8.84 -9.48
CA LEU A 121 -6.65 -10.05 -10.27
C LEU A 121 -5.90 -11.13 -9.48
N GLY A 122 -4.77 -10.79 -8.86
CA GLY A 122 -3.94 -11.72 -8.10
C GLY A 122 -4.67 -12.31 -6.90
N ARG A 123 -5.49 -11.52 -6.21
CA ARG A 123 -6.39 -12.03 -5.15
C ARG A 123 -7.33 -13.11 -5.68
N THR A 124 -7.91 -12.90 -6.86
CA THR A 124 -8.83 -13.84 -7.49
C THR A 124 -8.09 -15.11 -7.91
N MET A 125 -6.92 -14.97 -8.53
CA MET A 125 -6.10 -16.11 -8.96
C MET A 125 -5.63 -16.95 -7.78
N VAL A 126 -5.17 -16.35 -6.69
CA VAL A 126 -4.79 -17.09 -5.48
C VAL A 126 -5.99 -17.83 -4.86
N ALA A 127 -7.17 -17.21 -4.87
CA ALA A 127 -8.39 -17.90 -4.42
C ALA A 127 -8.76 -19.09 -5.33
N ASN A 128 -8.61 -18.95 -6.65
CA ASN A 128 -8.82 -20.05 -7.59
C ASN A 128 -7.80 -21.17 -7.40
N ILE A 129 -6.54 -20.83 -7.13
CA ILE A 129 -5.49 -21.81 -6.83
C ILE A 129 -5.80 -22.57 -5.54
N GLN A 130 -6.24 -21.87 -4.49
CA GLN A 130 -6.72 -22.53 -3.26
C GLN A 130 -7.86 -23.50 -3.57
N ALA A 131 -8.87 -23.07 -4.33
CA ALA A 131 -10.00 -23.92 -4.70
C ALA A 131 -9.54 -25.13 -5.53
N ALA A 132 -8.60 -24.95 -6.45
CA ALA A 132 -8.01 -26.00 -7.27
C ALA A 132 -7.25 -27.04 -6.43
N ILE A 133 -6.53 -26.61 -5.40
CA ILE A 133 -5.85 -27.51 -4.46
C ILE A 133 -6.85 -28.35 -3.66
N GLU A 134 -7.94 -27.74 -3.21
CA GLU A 134 -8.99 -28.40 -2.43
C GLU A 134 -9.78 -29.42 -3.26
N SER A 135 -10.10 -29.08 -4.51
CA SER A 135 -10.82 -29.95 -5.45
C SER A 135 -9.91 -30.92 -6.21
N LYS A 136 -8.59 -30.74 -6.11
CA LYS A 136 -7.58 -31.41 -6.96
C LYS A 136 -7.82 -31.19 -8.45
N ASP A 137 -8.33 -30.02 -8.81
CA ASP A 137 -8.53 -29.58 -10.19
C ASP A 137 -7.24 -29.01 -10.78
N GLU A 138 -6.50 -29.86 -11.48
CA GLU A 138 -5.24 -29.49 -12.09
C GLU A 138 -5.39 -28.47 -13.23
N PHE A 139 -6.50 -28.52 -13.97
CA PHE A 139 -6.73 -27.61 -15.09
C PHE A 139 -6.92 -26.19 -14.59
N LEU A 140 -7.75 -26.00 -13.55
CA LEU A 140 -7.95 -24.72 -12.92
C LEU A 140 -6.64 -24.16 -12.33
N ALA A 141 -5.81 -25.01 -11.72
CA ALA A 141 -4.50 -24.60 -11.25
C ALA A 141 -3.61 -24.11 -12.39
N ILE A 142 -3.50 -24.88 -13.49
CA ILE A 142 -2.66 -24.53 -14.64
C ILE A 142 -3.07 -23.21 -15.28
N GLU A 143 -4.38 -22.99 -15.49
CA GLU A 143 -4.92 -21.75 -16.05
C GLU A 143 -4.52 -20.54 -15.20
N ASN A 144 -4.61 -20.66 -13.87
CA ASN A 144 -4.25 -19.59 -12.96
C ASN A 144 -2.73 -19.49 -12.71
N LEU A 145 -1.91 -20.37 -13.27
CA LEU A 145 -0.45 -20.31 -13.23
C LEU A 145 0.16 -19.71 -14.52
N GLU A 146 -0.65 -19.45 -15.55
CA GLU A 146 -0.19 -18.80 -16.77
C GLU A 146 0.26 -17.35 -16.54
N GLY A 147 1.30 -16.92 -17.28
CA GLY A 147 1.81 -15.54 -17.22
C GLY A 147 2.57 -15.17 -15.93
N ILE A 148 2.66 -16.04 -14.93
CA ILE A 148 3.38 -15.78 -13.68
C ILE A 148 4.90 -15.86 -13.89
N THR A 149 5.63 -14.92 -13.30
CA THR A 149 7.10 -14.93 -13.29
C THR A 149 7.65 -16.04 -12.40
N HIS A 150 8.94 -16.35 -12.55
CA HIS A 150 9.61 -17.25 -11.60
C HIS A 150 9.51 -16.74 -10.15
N ILE A 151 9.62 -15.43 -9.93
CA ILE A 151 9.51 -14.83 -8.60
C ILE A 151 8.10 -15.04 -8.02
N GLY A 152 7.06 -14.76 -8.82
CA GLY A 152 5.67 -14.98 -8.42
C GLY A 152 5.39 -16.45 -8.06
N LEU A 153 5.91 -17.39 -8.85
CA LEU A 153 5.78 -18.83 -8.57
C LEU A 153 6.46 -19.24 -7.27
N VAL A 154 7.70 -18.78 -7.03
CA VAL A 154 8.41 -19.06 -5.77
C VAL A 154 7.63 -18.52 -4.59
N MET A 155 7.15 -17.27 -4.67
CA MET A 155 6.32 -16.69 -3.61
C MET A 155 5.05 -17.50 -3.37
N LEU A 156 4.34 -17.89 -4.43
CA LEU A 156 3.12 -18.68 -4.36
C LEU A 156 3.36 -20.04 -3.71
N PHE A 157 4.38 -20.77 -4.12
CA PHE A 157 4.71 -22.08 -3.56
C PHE A 157 5.04 -21.99 -2.06
N ASP A 158 5.63 -20.89 -1.62
CA ASP A 158 5.92 -20.66 -0.21
C ASP A 158 4.67 -20.37 0.64
N GLU A 159 3.52 -20.00 0.05
CA GLU A 159 2.25 -19.86 0.78
C GLU A 159 1.67 -21.21 1.24
N TYR A 160 2.03 -22.30 0.57
CA TYR A 160 1.39 -23.59 0.78
C TYR A 160 2.26 -24.58 1.55
N ALA A 161 1.58 -25.47 2.29
CA ALA A 161 2.19 -26.59 2.98
C ALA A 161 2.88 -27.56 2.00
N ALA A 162 3.80 -28.39 2.49
CA ALA A 162 4.66 -29.21 1.64
C ALA A 162 3.89 -30.07 0.63
N GLU A 163 2.79 -30.72 1.03
CA GLU A 163 2.00 -31.59 0.13
C GLU A 163 1.36 -30.80 -1.02
N ASP A 164 0.67 -29.71 -0.71
CA ASP A 164 0.00 -28.86 -1.71
C ASP A 164 1.02 -28.12 -2.59
N ARG A 165 2.16 -27.72 -2.02
CA ARG A 165 3.29 -27.14 -2.75
C ARG A 165 3.84 -28.10 -3.80
N GLU A 166 4.08 -29.36 -3.44
CA GLU A 166 4.59 -30.35 -4.40
C GLU A 166 3.55 -30.66 -5.48
N TRP A 167 2.27 -30.71 -5.13
CA TRP A 167 1.19 -30.84 -6.12
C TRP A 167 1.16 -29.67 -7.10
N LEU A 168 1.24 -28.43 -6.60
CA LEU A 168 1.29 -27.23 -7.46
C LEU A 168 2.54 -27.18 -8.34
N LYS A 169 3.69 -27.60 -7.83
CA LYS A 169 4.92 -27.70 -8.64
C LYS A 169 4.75 -28.72 -9.78
N ALA A 170 4.08 -29.84 -9.52
CA ALA A 170 3.79 -30.83 -10.55
C ALA A 170 2.85 -30.25 -11.62
N ALA A 171 1.79 -29.52 -11.23
CA ALA A 171 0.90 -28.82 -12.15
C ALA A 171 1.66 -27.78 -13.00
N ASN A 172 2.52 -26.97 -12.38
CA ASN A 172 3.37 -26.01 -13.12
C ASN A 172 4.33 -26.71 -14.08
N THR A 173 4.86 -27.89 -13.73
CA THR A 173 5.75 -28.66 -14.62
C THR A 173 5.01 -29.10 -15.88
N LYS A 174 3.76 -29.53 -15.76
CA LYS A 174 2.92 -29.90 -16.90
C LYS A 174 2.55 -28.70 -17.76
N ARG A 175 2.19 -27.56 -17.14
CA ARG A 175 2.01 -26.27 -17.83
C ARG A 175 3.22 -25.93 -18.72
N MET A 176 4.44 -26.16 -18.23
CA MET A 176 5.66 -25.87 -18.99
C MET A 176 5.89 -26.87 -20.14
N ALA A 177 5.42 -28.11 -20.00
CA ALA A 177 5.49 -29.12 -21.06
C ALA A 177 4.49 -28.84 -22.19
N ASP A 178 3.31 -28.30 -21.88
CA ASP A 178 2.26 -28.02 -22.86
C ASP A 178 2.52 -26.72 -23.67
N ASN A 179 3.38 -25.83 -23.14
CA ASN A 179 3.77 -24.56 -23.78
C ASN A 179 5.11 -24.61 -24.54
N GLY A 180 5.79 -25.77 -24.58
CA GLY A 180 7.06 -25.99 -25.27
C GLY A 180 6.89 -26.71 -26.60
#